data_AF-A0A5B8C135-F1
#
_entry.id   AF-A0A5B8C135-F1
#
_cell.length_a   1.000
_cell.length_b   1.000
_cell.length_c   1.000
_cell.angle_alpha   90.00
_cell.angle_beta   90.00
_cell.angle_gamma   90.00
#
_symmetry.space_group_name_H-M   'P 1'
#
loop_
_entity.id
_entity.type
_entity.pdbx_description
1 polymer ?
#
loop_
_entity_poly.entity_id
_entity_poly.type
_entity_poly.pdbx_seq_one_letter_code
_entity_poly.pdbx_strand_id
1 'polypeptide(L)' 'MARVGAGFDRVLSALVSLAEANPRMKAVSRLSAMSDEELAARGLKREDIVRHVFRDIYYV' A
#
# COMPACT_ATOMS: atom_id res chain seq x y z
N MET A 1 35.63 -9.96 3.81
CA MET A 1 34.59 -8.95 3.47
C MET A 1 33.22 -9.62 3.37
N ALA A 2 32.58 -10.04 4.47
CA ALA A 2 31.30 -10.79 4.39
C ALA A 2 30.23 -10.39 5.43
N ARG A 3 30.54 -9.47 6.35
CA ARG A 3 29.63 -9.13 7.47
C ARG A 3 28.83 -7.84 7.25
N VAL A 4 29.30 -6.95 6.37
CA VAL A 4 28.62 -5.66 6.07
C VAL A 4 27.44 -5.87 5.12
N GLY A 5 27.58 -6.72 4.09
CA GLY A 5 26.48 -7.03 3.14
C GLY A 5 25.29 -7.73 3.82
N ALA A 6 25.55 -8.73 4.67
CA ALA A 6 24.50 -9.47 5.37
C ALA A 6 23.67 -8.62 6.35
N GLY A 7 24.24 -7.53 6.89
CA GLY A 7 23.51 -6.59 7.73
C GLY A 7 22.60 -5.67 6.90
N PHE A 8 23.12 -5.15 5.79
CA PHE A 8 22.38 -4.30 4.86
C PHE A 8 21.19 -5.02 4.21
N ASP A 9 21.40 -6.26 3.76
CA ASP A 9 20.35 -7.08 3.16
C ASP A 9 19.19 -7.32 4.12
N ARG A 10 19.47 -7.58 5.40
CA ARG A 10 18.43 -7.77 6.43
C ARG A 10 17.63 -6.51 6.69
N VAL A 11 18.27 -5.34 6.71
CA VAL A 11 17.57 -4.07 6.88
C VAL A 11 16.67 -3.79 5.68
N LEU A 12 17.17 -4.00 4.45
CA LEU A 12 16.36 -3.85 3.25
C LEU A 12 15.18 -4.83 3.23
N SER A 13 15.40 -6.11 3.54
CA SER A 13 14.31 -7.09 3.64
C SER A 13 13.28 -6.71 4.70
N ALA A 14 13.70 -6.19 5.86
CA ALA A 14 12.78 -5.73 6.89
C ALA A 14 11.94 -4.51 6.42
N LEU A 15 12.55 -3.57 5.70
CA LEU A 15 11.83 -2.42 5.11
C LEU A 15 10.82 -2.87 4.06
N VAL A 16 11.18 -3.86 3.22
CA VAL A 16 10.26 -4.47 2.24
C VAL A 16 9.11 -5.17 2.95
N SER A 17 9.38 -5.99 3.97
CA SER A 17 8.33 -6.67 4.74
C SER A 17 7.41 -5.68 5.46
N LEU A 18 7.92 -4.55 5.96
CA LEU A 18 7.11 -3.49 6.55
C LEU A 18 6.22 -2.80 5.49
N ALA A 19 6.75 -2.57 4.28
CA ALA A 19 5.99 -2.02 3.16
C ALA A 19 4.91 -2.99 2.66
N GLU A 20 5.22 -4.28 2.54
CA GLU A 20 4.28 -5.35 2.14
C GLU A 20 3.22 -5.63 3.22
N ALA A 21 3.59 -5.51 4.50
CA ALA A 21 2.67 -5.66 5.62
C ALA A 21 1.72 -4.46 5.77
N ASN A 22 1.93 -3.36 5.04
CA ASN A 22 1.15 -2.14 5.19
C ASN A 22 -0.34 -2.40 4.90
N PRO A 23 -1.22 -2.31 5.92
CA PRO A 23 -2.65 -2.55 5.76
C PRO A 23 -3.30 -1.66 4.70
N ARG A 24 -2.75 -0.45 4.48
CA ARG A 24 -3.23 0.47 3.45
C ARG A 24 -2.98 -0.07 2.04
N MET A 25 -1.84 -0.70 1.79
CA MET A 25 -1.56 -1.33 0.49
C MET A 25 -2.50 -2.50 0.21
N LYS A 26 -2.82 -3.31 1.22
CA LYS A 26 -3.86 -4.35 1.10
C LYS A 26 -5.23 -3.76 0.78
N ALA A 27 -5.57 -2.61 1.37
CA ALA A 27 -6.81 -1.91 1.07
C ALA A 27 -6.85 -1.38 -0.37
N VAL A 28 -5.74 -0.80 -0.87
CA VAL A 28 -5.61 -0.40 -2.28
C VAL A 28 -5.82 -1.60 -3.19
N SER A 29 -5.09 -2.70 -3.00
CA SER A 29 -5.23 -3.89 -3.85
C SER A 29 -6.64 -4.47 -3.83
N ARG A 30 -7.29 -4.51 -2.67
CA ARG A 30 -8.67 -4.99 -2.54
C ARG A 30 -9.66 -4.11 -3.31
N LEU A 31 -9.52 -2.78 -3.23
CA LEU A 31 -10.39 -1.85 -3.96
C LEU A 31 -10.10 -1.88 -5.46
N SER A 32 -8.83 -1.97 -5.86
CA SER A 32 -8.43 -2.06 -7.26
C SER A 32 -8.94 -3.33 -7.95
N ALA A 33 -9.17 -4.40 -7.19
CA ALA A 33 -9.74 -5.65 -7.70
C ALA A 33 -11.26 -5.62 -7.92
N MET A 34 -11.97 -4.59 -7.43
CA MET A 34 -13.42 -4.42 -7.64
C MET A 34 -13.72 -3.90 -9.04
N SER A 35 -14.94 -4.13 -9.54
CA SER A 35 -15.43 -3.51 -10.77
C SER A 35 -15.75 -2.02 -10.56
N ASP A 36 -15.91 -1.27 -11.64
CA ASP A 36 -16.26 0.16 -11.54
C ASP A 36 -17.67 0.34 -10.96
N GLU A 37 -18.61 -0.58 -11.22
CA GLU A 37 -19.95 -0.58 -10.63
C GLU A 37 -19.91 -0.81 -9.12
N GLU A 38 -19.07 -1.75 -8.66
CA GLU A 38 -18.88 -2.02 -7.23
C GLU A 38 -18.21 -0.85 -6.50
N LEU A 39 -17.26 -0.19 -7.16
CA LEU A 39 -16.64 1.04 -6.66
C LEU A 39 -17.66 2.19 -6.59
N ALA A 40 -18.47 2.37 -7.63
CA ALA A 40 -19.51 3.38 -7.70
C ALA A 40 -20.61 3.16 -6.64
N ALA A 41 -21.00 1.91 -6.38
CA ALA A 41 -21.92 1.57 -5.29
C ALA A 41 -21.38 1.96 -3.90
N ARG A 42 -20.06 2.07 -3.76
CA ARG A 42 -19.36 2.56 -2.56
C ARG A 42 -19.08 4.06 -2.60
N GLY A 43 -19.53 4.77 -3.64
CA GLY A 43 -19.27 6.20 -3.83
C GLY A 43 -17.80 6.51 -4.16
N LEU A 44 -17.06 5.57 -4.73
CA LEU A 44 -15.63 5.70 -5.02
C LEU A 44 -15.37 5.61 -6.53
N LYS A 45 -14.47 6.45 -7.04
CA LYS A 45 -13.92 6.32 -8.40
C LYS A 45 -12.58 5.59 -8.35
N ARG A 46 -12.23 4.89 -9.43
CA ARG A 46 -10.98 4.13 -9.51
C ARG A 46 -9.75 5.02 -9.33
N GLU A 47 -9.75 6.22 -9.92
CA GLU A 47 -8.67 7.20 -9.77
C GLU A 47 -8.53 7.75 -8.33
N ASP A 48 -9.59 7.65 -7.52
CA ASP A 48 -9.63 8.17 -6.16
C ASP A 48 -9.21 7.14 -5.10
N ILE A 49 -8.97 5.87 -5.46
CA ILE A 49 -8.68 4.79 -4.50
C ILE A 49 -7.49 5.15 -3.59
N VAL A 50 -6.38 5.59 -4.17
CA VAL A 50 -5.18 5.94 -3.39
C VAL A 50 -5.47 7.11 -2.47
N ARG A 51 -6.11 8.17 -2.98
CA ARG A 51 -6.50 9.34 -2.18
C ARG A 51 -7.43 8.97 -1.03
N HIS A 52 -8.40 8.09 -1.28
CA HIS A 52 -9.35 7.61 -0.29
C HIS A 52 -8.68 6.78 0.81
N VAL A 53 -7.75 5.89 0.44
CA VAL A 53 -7.07 4.99 1.38
C VAL A 53 -6.06 5.72 2.27
N PHE A 54 -5.43 6.77 1.75
CA PHE A 54 -4.42 7.55 2.47
C PHE A 54 -4.94 8.92 2.95
N ARG A 55 -6.27 9.13 2.93
CA ARG A 55 -6.92 10.41 3.31
C ARG A 55 -6.56 10.92 4.70
N ASP A 56 -6.17 10.02 5.59
CA ASP A 56 -5.81 10.30 6.97
C ASP A 56 -4.35 10.77 7.14
N ILE A 57 -3.53 10.63 6.09
CA ILE A 57 -2.13 11.10 6.05
C ILE A 57 -2.02 12.43 5.31
N TYR A 58 -2.88 12.64 4.29
CA TYR A 58 -2.90 13.88 3.55
C TYR A 58 -3.36 15.04 4.45
N TYR A 59 -2.46 16.00 4.68
CA TYR A 59 -2.84 17.34 5.12
C TYR A 59 -3.19 18.15 3.86
N VAL A 60 -4.48 18.21 3.51
CA VAL A 60 -5.01 19.08 2.45
C VAL A 60 -6.03 20.02 3.07
#